data_AF-A0A3A8ZPV4-F1
#
_entry.id   AF-A0A3A8ZPV4-F1
#
_cell.length_a   1.000
_cell.length_b   1.000
_cell.length_c   1.000
_cell.angle_alpha   90.00
_cell.angle_beta   90.00
_cell.angle_gamma   90.00
#
_symmetry.space_group_name_H-M   'P 1'
#
loop_
_entity.id
_entity.type
_entity.pdbx_description
1 polymer ?
#
loop_
_entity_poly.entity_id
_entity_poly.type
_entity_poly.pdbx_seq_one_letter_code
_entity_poly.pdbx_strand_id
1 'polypeptide(L)'
;MGDTDIPPAGASIRVTAQGIGAYAGTGDARPEISAVYRIVSTNFSGVRVKAAAKSYQDGRPVTLTADDLTITMNRVAEPLVLGKDYVIVEDSYINHTKKGTARVTLRGIGNYGGEKTISYTIGAKTLLWWVK
;
A
#
# COMPACT_ATOMS: atom_id res chain seq x y z
N MET A 1 3.28 -34.30 22.06
CA MET A 1 2.27 -33.47 21.36
C MET A 1 3.03 -32.33 20.74
N GLY A 2 3.07 -32.30 19.41
CA GLY A 2 4.08 -31.57 18.64
C GLY A 2 3.97 -30.06 18.77
N ASP A 3 5.13 -29.41 18.82
CA ASP A 3 5.25 -27.97 18.71
C ASP A 3 4.51 -27.49 17.46
N THR A 4 3.52 -26.64 17.71
CA THR A 4 2.64 -25.91 16.81
C THR A 4 3.20 -25.70 15.39
N ASP A 5 2.49 -26.20 14.38
CA ASP A 5 2.76 -25.98 12.95
C ASP A 5 2.39 -24.55 12.54
N ILE A 6 3.17 -23.57 13.02
CA ILE A 6 3.02 -22.16 12.70
C ILE A 6 3.95 -21.86 11.52
N PRO A 7 3.42 -21.48 10.34
CA PRO A 7 4.26 -21.15 9.20
C PRO A 7 5.17 -19.96 9.53
N PRO A 8 6.49 -20.06 9.25
CA PRO A 8 7.45 -19.01 9.60
C PRO A 8 7.22 -17.74 8.77
N ALA A 9 7.73 -16.60 9.26
CA ALA A 9 7.79 -15.39 8.45
C ALA A 9 8.55 -15.63 7.13
N GLY A 10 8.02 -15.09 6.04
CA GLY A 10 8.47 -15.35 4.67
C GLY A 10 7.72 -16.50 3.98
N ALA A 11 6.99 -17.35 4.73
CA ALA A 11 6.16 -18.39 4.12
C ALA A 11 5.05 -17.78 3.26
N SER A 12 4.79 -18.43 2.11
CA SER A 12 3.64 -18.14 1.25
C SER A 12 2.66 -19.30 1.33
N ILE A 13 1.41 -18.99 1.67
CA ILE A 13 0.31 -19.95 1.79
C ILE A 13 -0.59 -19.73 0.58
N ARG A 14 -0.72 -20.74 -0.28
CA ARG A 14 -1.71 -20.74 -1.35
C ARG A 14 -3.01 -21.33 -0.81
N VAL A 15 -4.06 -20.52 -0.82
CA VAL A 15 -5.43 -20.99 -0.57
C VAL A 15 -6.07 -21.23 -1.92
N THR A 16 -6.52 -22.45 -2.16
CA THR A 16 -7.29 -22.83 -3.35
C THR A 16 -8.72 -23.15 -2.92
N ALA A 17 -9.69 -22.55 -3.58
CA ALA A 17 -11.09 -22.89 -3.42
C ALA A 17 -11.64 -23.45 -4.73
N GLN A 18 -12.42 -24.52 -4.62
CA GLN A 18 -13.17 -25.10 -5.72
C GLN A 18 -14.65 -24.87 -5.48
N GLY A 19 -15.40 -24.60 -6.55
CA GLY A 19 -16.85 -24.54 -6.46
C GLY A 19 -17.46 -25.89 -6.10
N ILE A 20 -18.67 -25.86 -5.53
CA ILE A 20 -19.49 -27.06 -5.25
C ILE A 20 -20.87 -26.93 -5.90
N GLY A 21 -21.61 -28.03 -6.02
CA GLY A 21 -22.95 -28.03 -6.62
C GLY A 21 -22.95 -27.51 -8.06
N ALA A 22 -23.81 -26.54 -8.36
CA ALA A 22 -23.87 -25.90 -9.68
C ALA A 22 -22.56 -25.22 -10.11
N TYR A 23 -21.66 -24.95 -9.16
CA TYR A 23 -20.36 -24.33 -9.39
C TYR A 23 -19.19 -25.33 -9.41
N ALA A 24 -19.45 -26.62 -9.25
CA ALA A 24 -18.39 -27.65 -9.21
C ALA A 24 -17.69 -27.87 -10.56
N GLY A 25 -18.29 -27.39 -11.65
CA GLY A 25 -17.89 -27.77 -13.00
C GLY A 25 -18.18 -29.24 -13.30
N THR A 26 -17.89 -29.67 -14.52
CA THR A 26 -17.99 -31.08 -14.95
C THR A 26 -16.69 -31.50 -15.63
N GLY A 27 -16.30 -32.77 -15.51
CA GLY A 27 -15.05 -33.30 -16.07
C GLY A 27 -13.78 -32.91 -15.28
N ASP A 28 -12.62 -33.06 -15.92
CA ASP A 28 -11.29 -32.87 -15.31
C ASP A 28 -10.91 -31.39 -15.07
N ALA A 29 -11.67 -30.46 -15.63
CA ALA A 29 -11.45 -29.01 -15.50
C ALA A 29 -12.37 -28.38 -14.45
N ARG A 30 -12.22 -28.81 -13.18
CA ARG A 30 -12.95 -28.18 -12.06
C ARG A 30 -12.50 -26.72 -11.90
N PRO A 31 -13.41 -25.75 -11.78
CA PRO A 31 -13.04 -24.36 -11.61
C PRO A 31 -12.36 -24.18 -10.25
N GLU A 32 -11.14 -23.64 -10.29
CA GLU A 32 -10.37 -23.28 -9.11
C GLU A 32 -10.12 -21.78 -9.09
N ILE A 33 -10.29 -21.18 -7.93
CA ILE A 33 -9.72 -19.86 -7.64
C ILE A 33 -8.61 -20.05 -6.62
N SER A 34 -7.53 -19.28 -6.75
CA SER A 34 -6.44 -19.29 -5.78
C SER A 34 -6.09 -17.88 -5.33
N ALA A 35 -5.74 -17.77 -4.06
CA ALA A 35 -5.10 -16.60 -3.50
C ALA A 35 -3.84 -17.02 -2.75
N VAL A 36 -2.82 -16.16 -2.73
CA VAL A 36 -1.59 -16.39 -1.95
C VAL A 36 -1.55 -15.39 -0.81
N TYR A 37 -1.49 -15.89 0.42
CA TYR A 37 -1.27 -15.10 1.61
C TYR A 37 0.18 -15.27 2.08
N ARG A 38 0.86 -14.16 2.37
CA ARG A 38 2.26 -14.20 2.83
C ARG A 38 2.33 -13.89 4.32
N ILE A 39 3.04 -14.74 5.07
CA ILE A 39 3.38 -14.47 6.46
C ILE A 39 4.52 -13.45 6.48
N VAL A 40 4.28 -12.26 7.02
CA VAL A 40 5.28 -11.19 7.11
C VAL A 40 5.73 -11.01 8.55
N SER A 41 7.02 -10.74 8.76
CA SER A 41 7.58 -10.47 10.09
C SER A 41 7.37 -9.02 10.54
N THR A 42 7.13 -8.10 9.59
CA THR A 42 7.23 -6.67 9.84
C THR A 42 5.93 -5.95 9.53
N ASN A 43 5.34 -5.36 10.56
CA ASN A 43 4.08 -4.64 10.44
C ASN A 43 4.30 -3.23 9.88
N PHE A 44 3.78 -2.99 8.69
CA PHE A 44 3.85 -1.71 7.99
C PHE A 44 3.02 -0.61 8.65
N SER A 45 1.97 -0.92 9.43
CA SER A 45 1.14 0.13 10.05
C SER A 45 1.91 0.99 11.06
N GLY A 46 3.03 0.47 11.59
CA GLY A 46 3.93 1.17 12.52
C GLY A 46 4.95 2.12 11.88
N VAL A 47 4.98 2.26 10.55
CA VAL A 47 5.95 3.15 9.88
C VAL A 47 5.66 4.62 10.17
N ARG A 48 6.72 5.43 10.24
CA ARG A 48 6.64 6.89 10.27
C ARG A 48 6.65 7.39 8.85
N VAL A 49 5.73 8.29 8.51
CA VAL A 49 5.60 8.84 7.15
C VAL A 49 5.65 10.35 7.23
N LYS A 50 6.55 10.95 6.46
CA LYS A 50 6.54 12.36 6.13
C LYS A 50 6.10 12.49 4.68
N ALA A 51 5.08 13.30 4.43
CA ALA A 51 4.60 13.60 3.09
C ALA A 51 4.80 15.09 2.80
N ALA A 52 5.41 15.41 1.65
CA ALA A 52 5.56 16.77 1.19
C ALA A 52 4.20 17.37 0.81
N ALA A 53 4.02 18.67 1.07
CA ALA A 53 2.86 19.38 0.58
C ALA A 53 2.93 19.53 -0.95
N LYS A 54 1.78 19.41 -1.62
CA LYS A 54 1.65 19.56 -3.07
C LYS A 54 0.89 20.84 -3.41
N SER A 55 1.05 21.35 -4.62
CA SER A 55 0.23 22.45 -5.13
C SER A 55 -1.02 21.94 -5.84
N TYR A 56 -2.10 22.69 -5.71
CA TYR A 56 -3.32 22.49 -6.48
C TYR A 56 -3.07 22.56 -7.99
N GLN A 57 -3.70 21.64 -8.74
CA GLN A 57 -3.50 21.46 -10.19
C GLN A 57 -4.81 21.67 -10.98
N ASP A 58 -5.54 22.74 -10.67
CA ASP A 58 -6.70 23.18 -11.46
C ASP A 58 -7.77 22.08 -11.67
N GLY A 59 -8.05 21.32 -10.60
CA GLY A 59 -9.04 20.26 -10.57
C GLY A 59 -8.53 18.89 -11.02
N ARG A 60 -7.28 18.80 -11.49
CA ARG A 60 -6.64 17.52 -11.82
C ARG A 60 -6.26 16.76 -10.53
N PRO A 61 -6.18 15.42 -10.61
CA PRO A 61 -5.64 14.58 -9.54
C PRO A 61 -4.24 15.04 -9.09
N VAL A 62 -4.09 15.30 -7.79
CA VAL A 62 -2.81 15.59 -7.15
C VAL A 62 -2.37 14.38 -6.36
N THR A 63 -1.60 13.49 -6.99
CA THR A 63 -1.08 12.25 -6.39
C THR A 63 0.34 12.44 -5.83
N LEU A 64 0.81 11.43 -5.12
CA LEU A 64 2.15 11.39 -4.51
C LEU A 64 3.05 10.46 -5.30
N THR A 65 4.33 10.80 -5.33
CA THR A 65 5.40 9.99 -5.90
C THR A 65 6.41 9.62 -4.80
N ALA A 66 7.43 8.83 -5.14
CA ALA A 66 8.48 8.47 -4.19
C ALA A 66 9.16 9.72 -3.57
N ASP A 67 9.41 10.76 -4.37
CA ASP A 67 10.08 11.98 -3.92
C ASP A 67 9.24 12.81 -2.94
N ASP A 68 7.92 12.60 -2.94
CA ASP A 68 7.01 13.28 -2.01
C ASP A 68 6.97 12.59 -0.63
N LEU A 69 7.58 11.41 -0.49
CA LEU A 69 7.44 10.55 0.68
C LEU A 69 8.80 10.23 1.31
N THR A 70 8.88 10.37 2.63
CA THR A 70 9.95 9.78 3.42
C THR A 70 9.33 8.85 4.45
N ILE A 71 9.59 7.55 4.30
CA ILE A 71 9.05 6.51 5.18
C ILE A 71 10.18 5.87 5.96
N THR A 72 10.10 5.89 7.29
CA THR A 72 11.10 5.32 8.18
C THR A 72 10.47 4.41 9.22
N MET A 73 11.26 3.48 9.75
CA MET A 73 10.79 2.54 10.76
C MET A 73 11.88 2.32 11.81
N ASN A 74 11.48 2.10 13.06
CA ASN A 74 12.46 1.77 14.11
C ASN A 74 13.18 0.47 13.75
N ARG A 75 14.49 0.42 13.99
CA ARG A 75 15.39 -0.72 13.69
C ARG A 75 15.61 -1.01 12.20
N VAL A 76 15.15 -0.14 11.31
CA VAL A 76 15.54 -0.13 9.90
C VAL A 76 16.37 1.12 9.69
N ALA A 77 17.63 0.95 9.26
CA ALA A 77 18.57 2.07 9.11
C ALA A 77 18.19 2.97 7.93
N GLU A 78 17.81 2.36 6.81
CA GLU A 78 17.47 3.07 5.58
C GLU A 78 15.97 3.37 5.46
N PRO A 79 15.59 4.47 4.79
CA PRO A 79 14.20 4.71 4.41
C PRO A 79 13.65 3.59 3.52
N LEU A 80 12.35 3.34 3.64
CA LEU A 80 11.66 2.33 2.84
C LEU A 80 11.46 2.83 1.41
N VAL A 81 11.59 1.93 0.43
CA VAL A 81 11.59 2.26 -1.00
C VAL A 81 10.27 1.88 -1.66
N LEU A 82 9.68 2.81 -2.41
CA LEU A 82 8.45 2.58 -3.18
C LEU A 82 8.69 1.51 -4.26
N GLY A 83 7.75 0.58 -4.42
CA GLY A 83 7.84 -0.54 -5.36
C GLY A 83 8.66 -1.73 -4.85
N LYS A 84 9.44 -1.55 -3.77
CA LYS A 84 10.20 -2.64 -3.12
C LYS A 84 9.62 -3.02 -1.76
N ASP A 85 9.43 -2.02 -0.89
CA ASP A 85 9.03 -2.21 0.51
C ASP A 85 7.56 -1.84 0.73
N TYR A 86 7.01 -0.95 -0.11
CA TYR A 86 5.61 -0.56 -0.09
C TYR A 86 5.12 -0.10 -1.46
N VAL A 87 3.81 0.02 -1.62
CA VAL A 87 3.13 0.61 -2.78
C VAL A 87 2.14 1.67 -2.32
N ILE A 88 1.84 2.61 -3.22
CA ILE A 88 0.69 3.52 -3.07
C ILE A 88 -0.53 2.79 -3.65
N VAL A 89 -1.63 2.77 -2.91
CA VAL A 89 -2.88 2.14 -3.35
C VAL A 89 -3.69 3.19 -4.12
N GLU A 90 -3.56 3.21 -5.44
CA GLU A 90 -4.08 4.28 -6.33
C GLU A 90 -5.60 4.51 -6.20
N ASP A 91 -6.38 3.46 -5.95
CA ASP A 91 -7.83 3.53 -5.75
C ASP A 91 -8.25 4.02 -4.35
N SER A 92 -7.28 4.29 -3.46
CA SER A 92 -7.55 4.77 -2.08
C SER A 92 -7.49 6.29 -1.92
N TYR A 93 -7.18 7.04 -2.98
CA TYR A 93 -7.06 8.49 -2.90
C TYR A 93 -8.40 9.17 -2.60
N ILE A 94 -8.43 9.99 -1.55
CA ILE A 94 -9.61 10.77 -1.14
C ILE A 94 -9.28 12.26 -1.14
N ASN A 95 -10.20 13.08 -1.65
CA ASN A 95 -10.10 14.56 -1.71
C ASN A 95 -8.87 15.09 -2.45
N HIS A 96 -8.32 14.33 -3.39
CA HIS A 96 -7.05 14.62 -4.06
C HIS A 96 -7.19 15.54 -5.30
N THR A 97 -8.37 16.12 -5.55
CA THR A 97 -8.62 17.02 -6.69
C THR A 97 -8.94 18.45 -6.27
N LYS A 98 -8.90 18.75 -4.97
CA LYS A 98 -9.24 20.06 -4.38
C LYS A 98 -8.17 20.50 -3.39
N LYS A 99 -8.12 21.80 -3.10
CA LYS A 99 -7.27 22.35 -2.02
C LYS A 99 -7.72 21.80 -0.67
N GLY A 100 -6.78 21.65 0.25
CA GLY A 100 -7.03 21.17 1.61
C GLY A 100 -6.30 19.87 1.91
N THR A 101 -6.88 19.05 2.80
CA THR A 101 -6.28 17.80 3.25
C THR A 101 -6.79 16.63 2.41
N ALA A 102 -5.86 15.99 1.68
CA ALA A 102 -6.10 14.75 0.95
C ALA A 102 -5.56 13.55 1.74
N ARG A 103 -6.03 12.35 1.38
CA ARG A 103 -5.61 11.09 2.02
C ARG A 103 -5.30 10.02 0.98
N VAL A 104 -4.39 9.12 1.33
CA VAL A 104 -4.07 7.93 0.55
C VAL A 104 -3.57 6.81 1.46
N THR A 105 -3.82 5.57 1.07
CA THR A 105 -3.31 4.38 1.74
C THR A 105 -2.00 3.91 1.10
N LEU A 106 -1.04 3.62 1.96
CA LEU A 106 0.22 2.96 1.62
C LEU A 106 0.14 1.51 2.10
N ARG A 107 0.51 0.56 1.24
CA ARG A 107 0.49 -0.87 1.57
C ARG A 107 1.91 -1.43 1.59
N GLY A 108 2.29 -2.11 2.66
CA GLY A 108 3.55 -2.83 2.74
C GLY A 108 3.60 -4.00 1.75
N ILE A 109 4.75 -4.21 1.13
CA ILE A 109 5.06 -5.35 0.27
C ILE A 109 6.41 -5.97 0.70
N GLY A 110 6.88 -7.04 0.04
CA GLY A 110 8.10 -7.74 0.45
C GLY A 110 8.08 -8.26 1.90
N ASN A 111 8.94 -7.80 2.79
CA ASN A 111 8.93 -8.25 4.19
C ASN A 111 7.93 -7.49 5.08
N TYR A 112 7.22 -6.53 4.49
CA TYR A 112 6.25 -5.69 5.18
C TYR A 112 4.83 -6.13 4.82
N GLY A 113 3.95 -6.19 5.82
CA GLY A 113 2.53 -6.39 5.60
C GLY A 113 1.67 -5.45 6.44
N GLY A 114 0.42 -5.31 6.05
CA GLY A 114 -0.48 -4.29 6.56
C GLY A 114 -0.43 -3.00 5.73
N GLU A 115 -1.28 -2.07 6.13
CA GLU A 115 -1.51 -0.81 5.42
C GLU A 115 -1.48 0.37 6.38
N LYS A 116 -1.23 1.57 5.85
CA LYS A 116 -1.29 2.81 6.59
C LYS A 116 -1.88 3.93 5.74
N THR A 117 -3.01 4.48 6.17
CA THR A 117 -3.56 5.70 5.58
C THR A 117 -2.82 6.92 6.12
N ILE A 118 -2.37 7.78 5.22
CA ILE A 118 -1.72 9.05 5.53
C ILE A 118 -2.55 10.23 5.02
N SER A 119 -2.31 11.40 5.60
CA SER A 119 -2.85 12.67 5.10
C SER A 119 -1.72 13.52 4.52
N TYR A 120 -2.00 14.28 3.48
CA TYR A 120 -1.09 15.26 2.89
C TYR A 120 -1.86 16.53 2.50
N THR A 121 -1.16 17.65 2.44
CA THR A 121 -1.75 18.96 2.17
C THR A 121 -1.62 19.32 0.69
N ILE A 122 -2.74 19.71 0.08
CA ILE A 122 -2.80 20.33 -1.24
C ILE A 122 -3.01 21.83 -1.04
N GLY A 123 -1.91 22.57 -1.09
CA GLY A 123 -1.88 24.02 -0.95
C GLY A 123 -2.36 24.75 -2.20
N ALA A 124 -2.69 26.03 -2.04
CA ALA A 124 -2.80 26.92 -3.19
C ALA A 124 -1.47 26.95 -3.95
N LYS A 125 -1.54 27.19 -5.26
CA LYS A 125 -0.34 27.42 -6.07
C LYS A 125 0.35 28.66 -5.51
N THR A 126 1.54 28.50 -4.93
CA THR A 126 2.38 29.64 -4.59
C THR A 126 2.84 30.24 -5.92
N LEU A 127 2.27 31.38 -6.28
CA LEU A 127 2.84 32.20 -7.34
C LEU A 127 4.12 32.81 -6.77
N LEU A 128 5.26 32.17 -7.04
CA LEU A 128 6.56 32.82 -6.91
C LEU A 128 6.65 33.88 -8.01
N TRP A 129 5.93 34.98 -7.84
CA TRP A 129 6.39 36.24 -8.43
C TRP A 129 7.71 36.57 -7.73
N TRP A 130 8.62 37.25 -8.43
CA TRP A 130 9.98 37.61 -7.99
C TRP A 130 11.10 36.61 -8.32
N VAL A 131 11.16 36.11 -9.56
CA VAL A 131 12.46 35.96 -10.22
C VAL A 131 12.58 37.12 -11.20
N LYS A 132 13.33 38.16 -10.80
CA LYS A 132 13.75 39.28 -11.64
C LYS A 132 15.16 39.00 -12.14
#